data_AF-A0AAW0RFD2-F1
#
_entry.id   AF-A0AAW0RFD2-F1
#
_cell.length_a   1.000
_cell.length_b   1.000
_cell.length_c   1.000
_cell.angle_alpha   90.00
_cell.angle_beta   90.00
_cell.angle_gamma   90.00
#
_symmetry.space_group_name_H-M   'P 1'
#
loop_
_entity.id
_entity.type
_entity.pdbx_description
1 polymer ?
#
loop_
_entity_poly.entity_id
_entity_poly.type
_entity_poly.pdbx_seq_one_letter_code
_entity_poly.pdbx_strand_id
1 'polypeptide(L)'
;MAVLAADRMRQIHLGLGSAGYAVVSKDGAEQQQKQQQQQQQQQQKQQQQQQQQQQPLAIFAQEHEAHEEILLAQCPHTVWPQGSYRASCPRPILVTKQHCDQLLQLHGALTAAINDIVPRWWRDAEARFPQRMPLAAEEEDLLK
;
A
#
# COMPACT_ATOMS: atom_id res chain seq x y z
N MET A 1 54.13 -13.09 -17.66
CA MET A 1 53.34 -14.04 -18.47
C MET A 1 52.38 -13.20 -19.30
N ALA A 2 52.71 -12.72 -20.50
CA ALA A 2 52.93 -13.45 -21.76
C ALA A 2 51.80 -14.50 -21.95
N VAL A 3 50.93 -14.41 -22.96
CA VAL A 3 51.24 -14.70 -24.37
C VAL A 3 50.02 -14.37 -25.26
N LEU A 4 50.29 -13.63 -26.36
CA LEU A 4 49.76 -13.67 -27.74
C LEU A 4 48.24 -13.48 -27.99
N ALA A 5 47.78 -12.47 -28.73
CA ALA A 5 47.99 -12.14 -30.16
C ALA A 5 47.37 -13.15 -31.15
N ALA A 6 46.30 -12.71 -31.81
CA ALA A 6 45.86 -13.19 -33.14
C ALA A 6 45.13 -12.00 -33.79
N ASP A 7 45.78 -11.18 -34.60
CA ASP A 7 46.26 -11.42 -35.97
C ASP A 7 45.17 -11.15 -37.03
N ARG A 8 45.52 -10.21 -37.91
CA ARG A 8 45.06 -9.95 -39.29
C ARG A 8 43.56 -9.98 -39.63
N MET A 9 43.06 -8.80 -40.04
CA MET A 9 42.82 -8.59 -41.47
C MET A 9 42.90 -7.10 -41.84
N ARG A 10 44.01 -6.71 -42.48
CA ARG A 10 44.08 -5.51 -43.29
C ARG A 10 43.35 -5.81 -44.60
N GLN A 11 42.26 -5.12 -44.88
CA GLN A 11 41.79 -4.93 -46.24
C GLN A 11 41.80 -3.42 -46.51
N ILE A 12 42.93 -2.98 -47.05
CA ILE A 12 43.11 -1.62 -47.54
C ILE A 12 42.52 -1.64 -48.95
N HIS A 13 41.26 -1.22 -49.10
CA HIS A 13 40.73 -0.93 -50.42
C HIS A 13 41.08 0.51 -50.77
N LEU A 14 42.09 0.66 -51.64
CA LEU A 14 42.41 1.91 -52.31
C LEU A 14 41.28 2.25 -53.28
N GLY A 15 40.24 2.91 -52.76
CA GLY A 15 39.23 3.59 -53.57
C GLY A 15 39.61 5.07 -53.70
N LEU A 16 40.38 5.40 -54.74
CA LEU A 16 40.40 6.75 -55.29
C LEU A 16 39.01 7.05 -55.84
N GLY A 17 38.26 7.94 -55.18
CA GLY A 17 36.96 8.35 -55.70
C GLY A 17 36.18 9.22 -54.73
N SER A 18 36.05 10.50 -55.12
CA SER A 18 35.07 11.47 -54.62
C SER A 18 35.33 12.05 -53.23
N ALA A 19 35.54 13.37 -53.22
CA ALA A 19 35.33 14.24 -52.07
C ALA A 19 33.86 14.18 -51.66
N GLY A 20 33.49 13.11 -50.94
CA GLY A 20 32.25 13.03 -50.19
C GLY A 20 32.40 13.86 -48.92
N TYR A 21 31.84 15.07 -48.96
CA TYR A 21 31.54 15.86 -47.77
C TYR A 21 30.94 14.94 -46.71
N ALA A 22 31.61 14.82 -45.56
CA ALA A 22 31.02 14.19 -44.39
C ALA A 22 29.83 15.05 -43.96
N VAL A 23 28.63 14.68 -44.42
CA VAL A 23 27.39 15.11 -43.76
C VAL A 23 27.42 14.41 -42.41
N VAL A 24 28.06 15.05 -41.42
CA VAL A 24 27.82 14.73 -40.02
C VAL A 24 26.30 14.76 -39.89
N SER A 25 25.71 13.58 -39.69
CA SER A 25 24.27 13.38 -39.64
C SER A 25 23.70 14.26 -38.54
N LYS A 26 23.22 15.47 -38.90
CA LYS A 26 22.48 16.35 -38.00
C LYS A 26 21.33 15.60 -37.33
N ASP A 27 20.75 14.66 -38.06
CA ASP A 27 19.70 13.75 -37.60
C ASP A 27 20.10 12.94 -36.36
N GLY A 28 21.36 12.50 -36.24
CA GLY A 28 21.84 11.72 -35.09
C GLY A 28 22.03 12.55 -33.83
N ALA A 29 22.54 13.79 -33.98
CA ALA A 29 22.72 14.71 -32.86
C ALA A 29 21.36 15.23 -32.33
N GLU A 30 20.43 15.53 -33.23
CA GLU A 30 19.06 15.94 -32.87
C GLU A 30 18.29 14.80 -32.19
N GLN A 31 18.50 13.55 -32.64
CA GLN A 31 17.87 12.38 -32.05
C GLN A 31 18.43 12.06 -30.66
N GLN A 32 19.74 12.22 -30.46
CA GLN A 32 20.38 12.07 -29.15
C GLN A 32 19.96 13.17 -28.17
N GLN A 33 19.83 14.41 -28.65
CA GLN A 33 19.34 15.53 -27.84
C GLN A 33 17.87 15.34 -27.44
N LYS A 34 17.01 14.88 -28.36
CA LYS A 34 15.62 14.50 -28.04
C LYS A 34 15.54 13.39 -27.00
N GLN A 35 16.37 12.35 -27.12
CA GLN A 35 16.39 11.25 -26.17
C GLN A 35 16.82 11.72 -24.77
N GLN A 36 17.84 12.58 -24.69
CA GLN A 36 18.29 13.15 -23.42
C GLN A 36 17.23 14.06 -22.78
N GLN A 37 16.53 14.87 -23.60
CA GLN A 37 15.45 15.73 -23.13
C GLN A 37 14.26 14.93 -22.62
N GLN A 38 13.91 13.82 -23.30
CA GLN A 38 12.85 12.91 -22.88
C GLN A 38 13.20 12.23 -21.55
N GLN A 39 14.45 11.82 -21.36
CA GLN A 39 14.93 11.19 -20.13
C GLN A 39 14.90 12.17 -18.94
N GLN A 40 15.28 13.44 -19.14
CA GLN A 40 15.13 14.48 -18.13
C GLN A 40 13.67 14.73 -17.76
N GLN A 41 12.77 14.79 -18.74
CA GLN A 41 11.34 14.96 -18.49
C GLN A 41 10.75 13.82 -17.67
N GLN A 42 11.20 12.59 -17.93
CA GLN A 42 10.75 11.41 -17.20
C GLN A 42 11.23 11.42 -15.74
N GLN A 43 12.48 11.84 -15.49
CA GLN A 43 13.00 12.03 -14.13
C GLN A 43 12.24 13.10 -13.35
N GLN A 44 11.95 14.25 -13.98
CA GLN A 44 11.18 15.32 -13.34
C GLN A 44 9.78 14.85 -12.95
N LYS A 45 9.07 14.14 -13.83
CA LYS A 45 7.75 13.56 -13.51
C LYS A 45 7.82 12.62 -12.32
N GLN A 46 8.85 11.78 -12.25
CA GLN A 46 9.01 10.81 -11.17
C GLN A 46 9.26 11.48 -9.82
N GLN A 47 10.09 12.53 -9.78
CA GLN A 47 10.29 13.35 -8.57
C GLN A 47 9.01 14.07 -8.13
N GLN A 48 8.27 14.64 -9.08
CA GLN A 48 7.03 15.36 -8.79
C GLN A 48 5.96 14.44 -8.21
N GLN A 49 5.89 13.19 -8.69
CA GLN A 49 4.98 12.17 -8.19
C GLN A 49 5.37 11.70 -6.77
N GLN A 50 6.66 11.54 -6.49
CA GLN A 50 7.15 11.24 -5.13
C GLN A 50 6.83 12.38 -4.15
N GLN A 51 7.06 13.64 -4.55
CA GLN A 51 6.73 14.79 -3.71
C GLN A 51 5.23 14.84 -3.41
N GLN A 52 4.37 14.60 -4.40
CA GLN A 52 2.91 14.58 -4.20
C GLN A 52 2.46 13.50 -3.21
N GLN A 53 3.13 12.34 -3.16
CA GLN A 53 2.81 11.28 -2.19
C GLN A 53 3.36 11.57 -0.78
N GLN A 54 4.47 12.31 -0.67
CA GLN A 54 5.08 12.64 0.62
C GLN A 54 4.37 13.78 1.36
N GLN A 55 3.76 14.74 0.65
CA GLN A 55 3.08 15.87 1.30
C GLN A 55 1.94 15.47 2.24
N PRO A 56 1.00 14.58 1.88
CA PRO A 56 -0.07 14.16 2.78
C PRO A 56 0.45 13.49 4.05
N LEU A 57 1.48 12.65 3.94
CA LEU A 57 2.07 11.95 5.09
C LEU A 57 2.72 12.91 6.09
N ALA A 58 3.43 13.93 5.59
CA ALA A 58 4.05 14.94 6.44
C ALA A 58 2.99 15.77 7.19
N ILE A 59 1.92 16.18 6.50
CA ILE A 59 0.78 16.86 7.12
C ILE A 59 0.15 15.96 8.20
N PHE A 60 0.00 14.67 7.90
CA PHE A 60 -0.65 13.76 8.83
C PHE A 60 0.13 13.52 10.12
N ALA A 61 1.46 13.50 10.03
CA ALA A 61 2.35 13.41 11.18
C ALA A 61 2.26 14.69 12.03
N GLN A 62 2.31 15.86 11.40
CA GLN A 62 2.18 17.15 12.08
C GLN A 62 0.84 17.29 12.82
N GLU A 63 -0.28 16.91 12.19
CA GLU A 63 -1.60 16.91 12.82
C GLU A 63 -1.66 15.97 14.03
N HIS A 64 -0.96 14.84 13.97
CA HIS A 64 -0.91 13.85 15.05
C HIS A 64 -0.10 14.38 16.24
N GLU A 65 1.07 15.00 15.98
CA GLU A 65 1.88 15.65 17.01
C GLU A 65 1.12 16.78 17.71
N ALA A 66 0.49 17.68 16.94
CA ALA A 66 -0.30 18.78 17.49
C ALA A 66 -1.47 18.28 18.35
N HIS A 67 -2.09 17.17 17.95
CA HIS A 67 -3.16 16.55 18.72
C HIS A 67 -2.66 15.91 20.02
N GLU A 68 -1.51 15.25 20.00
CA GLU A 68 -0.88 14.75 21.22
C GLU A 68 -0.57 15.88 22.21
N GLU A 69 -0.09 17.04 21.73
CA GLU A 69 0.14 18.22 22.57
C GLU A 69 -1.15 18.72 23.24
N ILE A 70 -2.26 18.77 22.51
CA ILE A 70 -3.58 19.15 23.05
C ILE A 70 -4.03 18.20 24.15
N LEU A 71 -3.86 16.88 23.94
CA LEU A 71 -4.22 15.87 24.95
C LEU A 71 -3.37 16.01 26.21
N LEU A 72 -2.06 16.21 26.05
CA LEU A 72 -1.12 16.35 27.16
C LEU A 72 -1.30 17.66 27.93
N ALA A 73 -1.76 18.72 27.26
CA ALA A 73 -2.12 19.98 27.92
C ALA A 73 -3.34 19.84 28.85
N GLN A 74 -4.28 18.93 28.53
CA GLN A 74 -5.46 18.68 29.36
C GLN A 74 -5.19 17.69 30.49
N CYS A 75 -4.44 16.62 30.20
CA CYS A 75 -4.15 15.55 31.15
C CYS A 75 -2.68 15.12 31.04
N PRO A 76 -1.93 15.08 32.15
CA PRO A 76 -0.54 14.63 32.11
C PRO A 76 -0.45 13.15 31.71
N HIS A 77 0.64 12.79 31.04
CA HIS A 77 0.88 11.44 30.50
C HIS A 77 0.70 10.31 31.53
N THR A 78 0.91 10.59 32.82
CA THR A 78 0.79 9.62 33.92
C THR A 78 -0.63 9.09 34.15
N VAL A 79 -1.65 9.84 33.72
CA VAL A 79 -3.07 9.47 33.87
C VAL A 79 -3.52 8.57 32.73
N TRP A 80 -2.80 8.57 31.60
CA TRP A 80 -3.15 7.78 30.41
C TRP A 80 -2.62 6.35 30.56
N PRO A 81 -3.50 5.33 30.68
CA PRO A 81 -3.06 3.95 30.79
C PRO A 81 -2.22 3.55 29.57
N GLN A 82 -1.00 3.06 29.82
CA GLN A 82 -0.09 2.58 28.78
C GLN A 82 0.16 3.59 27.64
N GLY A 83 0.07 4.89 27.92
CA GLY A 83 0.29 5.93 26.91
C GLY A 83 -0.81 6.00 25.84
N SER A 84 -2.04 5.65 26.19
CA SER A 84 -3.20 5.63 25.28
C SER A 84 -3.47 6.96 24.56
N TYR A 85 -2.95 8.09 25.03
CA TYR A 85 -2.99 9.37 24.32
C TYR A 85 -2.36 9.30 22.91
N ARG A 86 -1.34 8.45 22.71
CA ARG A 86 -0.68 8.23 21.41
C ARG A 86 -1.52 7.43 20.42
N ALA A 87 -2.46 6.64 20.93
CA ALA A 87 -3.37 5.84 20.10
C ALA A 87 -4.55 6.66 19.57
N SER A 88 -4.70 7.90 20.04
CA SER A 88 -5.79 8.77 19.58
C SER A 88 -5.53 9.24 18.14
N CYS A 89 -6.57 9.27 17.32
CA CYS A 89 -6.48 9.67 15.92
C CYS A 89 -7.12 11.05 15.74
N PRO A 90 -6.37 12.08 15.27
CA PRO A 90 -6.93 13.42 15.03
C PRO A 90 -7.93 13.48 13.87
N ARG A 91 -8.04 12.40 13.09
CA ARG A 91 -8.86 12.31 11.88
C ARG A 91 -10.00 11.31 12.11
N PRO A 92 -11.12 11.73 12.73
CA PRO A 92 -12.23 10.83 12.99
C PRO A 92 -12.86 10.35 11.69
N ILE A 93 -13.33 9.10 11.69
CA ILE A 93 -14.11 8.56 10.57
C ILE A 93 -15.50 9.20 10.63
N LEU A 94 -15.85 9.98 9.62
CA LEU A 94 -17.16 10.59 9.50
C LEU A 94 -18.16 9.54 8.98
N VAL A 95 -19.20 9.29 9.76
CA VAL A 95 -20.29 8.39 9.40
C VAL A 95 -21.61 9.16 9.34
N THR A 96 -22.48 8.79 8.41
CA THR A 96 -23.82 9.40 8.32
C THR A 96 -24.76 8.79 9.35
N LYS A 97 -25.78 9.54 9.75
CA LYS A 97 -26.84 9.00 10.63
C LYS A 97 -27.46 7.73 10.05
N GLN A 98 -27.74 7.74 8.73
CA GLN A 98 -28.27 6.57 8.03
C GLN A 98 -27.35 5.35 8.16
N HIS A 99 -26.02 5.54 8.04
CA HIS A 99 -25.08 4.44 8.22
C HIS A 99 -25.13 3.88 9.65
N CYS A 100 -25.23 4.74 10.67
CA CYS A 100 -25.42 4.32 12.05
C CYS A 100 -26.73 3.53 12.24
N ASP A 101 -27.84 4.00 11.66
CA ASP A 101 -29.13 3.32 11.74
C ASP A 101 -29.07 1.92 11.08
N GLN A 102 -28.39 1.81 9.94
CA GLN A 102 -28.16 0.53 9.26
C GLN A 102 -27.29 -0.42 10.11
N LEU A 103 -26.23 0.08 10.74
CA LEU A 103 -25.39 -0.71 11.63
C LEU A 103 -26.18 -1.22 12.84
N LEU A 104 -27.05 -0.40 13.42
CA LEU A 104 -27.91 -0.80 14.54
C LEU A 104 -28.89 -1.89 14.12
N GLN A 105 -29.50 -1.77 12.94
CA GLN A 105 -30.40 -2.81 12.41
C GLN A 105 -29.66 -4.11 12.13
N LEU A 106 -28.47 -4.04 11.52
CA LEU A 106 -27.63 -5.21 11.27
C LEU A 106 -27.23 -5.89 12.59
N HIS A 107 -26.80 -5.12 13.58
CA HIS A 107 -26.47 -5.65 14.90
C HIS A 107 -27.67 -6.35 15.55
N GLY A 108 -28.86 -5.75 15.49
CA GLY A 108 -30.09 -6.37 15.98
C GLY A 108 -30.41 -7.69 15.27
N ALA A 109 -30.30 -7.72 13.93
CA ALA A 109 -30.52 -8.92 13.14
C ALA A 109 -29.50 -10.03 13.45
N LEU A 110 -28.22 -9.69 13.59
CA LEU A 110 -27.17 -10.64 13.98
C LEU A 110 -27.40 -11.21 15.38
N THR A 111 -27.73 -10.36 16.34
CA THR A 111 -28.06 -10.79 17.71
C THR A 111 -29.26 -11.73 17.71
N ALA A 112 -30.31 -11.40 16.97
CA ALA A 112 -31.49 -12.27 16.83
C ALA A 112 -31.14 -13.60 16.16
N ALA A 113 -30.35 -13.58 15.09
CA ALA A 113 -29.93 -14.79 14.39
C ALA A 113 -29.06 -15.70 15.28
N ILE A 114 -28.11 -15.14 16.03
CA ILE A 114 -27.26 -15.91 16.96
C ILE A 114 -28.11 -16.51 18.09
N ASN A 115 -29.02 -15.73 18.66
CA ASN A 115 -29.93 -16.20 19.72
C ASN A 115 -30.89 -17.30 19.21
N ASP A 116 -31.23 -17.32 17.93
CA ASP A 116 -31.99 -18.42 17.31
C ASP A 116 -31.11 -19.66 17.08
N ILE A 117 -29.88 -19.45 16.56
CA ILE A 117 -28.96 -20.54 16.19
C ILE A 117 -28.49 -21.32 17.41
N VAL A 118 -28.09 -20.67 18.51
CA VAL A 118 -27.52 -21.35 19.69
C VAL A 118 -28.45 -22.44 20.25
N PRO A 119 -29.73 -22.19 20.54
CA PRO A 119 -30.61 -23.24 21.05
C PRO A 119 -31.05 -24.23 19.97
N ARG A 120 -30.99 -23.87 18.69
CA ARG A 120 -31.18 -24.81 17.57
C ARG A 120 -29.98 -25.72 17.38
N TRP A 121 -28.78 -25.27 17.75
CA TRP A 121 -27.55 -26.04 17.66
C TRP A 121 -27.68 -27.43 18.29
N TRP A 122 -28.38 -27.52 19.41
CA TRP A 122 -28.60 -28.77 20.13
C TRP A 122 -29.90 -29.48 19.80
N ARG A 123 -30.94 -28.75 19.41
CA ARG A 123 -32.30 -29.30 19.19
C ARG A 123 -32.55 -29.75 17.75
N ASP A 124 -31.86 -29.15 16.78
CA ASP A 124 -32.04 -29.39 15.34
C ASP A 124 -31.15 -30.54 14.88
N ALA A 125 -31.63 -31.77 15.06
CA ALA A 125 -30.92 -33.00 14.70
C ALA A 125 -30.68 -33.13 13.18
N GLU A 126 -31.55 -32.56 12.34
CA GLU A 126 -31.43 -32.60 10.88
C GLU A 126 -30.30 -31.69 10.37
N ALA A 127 -30.15 -30.51 10.98
CA ALA A 127 -29.14 -29.54 10.59
C ALA A 127 -27.70 -29.96 10.96
N ARG A 128 -27.57 -30.90 11.91
CA ARG A 128 -26.29 -31.54 12.29
C ARG A 128 -25.22 -30.52 12.70
N PHE A 129 -25.65 -29.48 13.43
CA PHE A 129 -24.77 -28.37 13.80
C PHE A 129 -23.54 -28.78 14.64
N PRO A 130 -23.64 -29.66 15.66
CA PRO A 130 -22.48 -30.05 16.46
C PRO A 130 -21.37 -30.68 15.63
N GLN A 131 -21.72 -31.44 14.59
CA GLN A 131 -20.74 -32.09 13.72
C GLN A 131 -20.00 -31.12 12.80
N ARG A 132 -20.49 -29.88 12.64
CA ARG A 132 -19.83 -28.82 11.87
C ARG A 132 -18.74 -28.11 12.68
N MET A 133 -18.80 -28.20 14.00
CA MET A 133 -17.77 -27.73 14.93
C MET A 133 -17.63 -28.76 16.05
N PRO A 134 -16.96 -29.90 15.76
CA PRO A 134 -16.91 -31.02 16.68
C PRO A 134 -16.14 -30.61 17.94
N LEU A 135 -16.78 -30.80 19.10
CA LEU A 135 -16.17 -30.61 20.41
C LEU A 135 -15.88 -31.98 21.04
N ALA A 136 -15.13 -32.00 22.15
CA ALA A 136 -14.99 -33.23 22.92
C ALA A 136 -16.35 -33.62 23.53
N ALA A 137 -16.61 -34.92 23.68
CA ALA A 137 -17.89 -35.41 24.21
C ALA A 137 -18.25 -34.83 25.59
N GLU A 138 -17.24 -34.61 26.43
CA GLU A 138 -17.38 -33.97 27.75
C GLU A 138 -17.81 -32.51 27.64
N GLU A 139 -17.29 -31.77 26.66
CA GLU A 139 -17.65 -30.37 26.42
C GLU A 139 -19.06 -30.25 25.83
N GLU A 140 -19.44 -31.16 24.92
CA GLU A 140 -20.80 -31.19 24.36
C GLU A 140 -21.86 -31.49 25.41
N ASP A 141 -21.57 -32.34 26.40
CA ASP A 141 -22.52 -32.66 27.46
C ASP A 141 -22.72 -31.49 28.44
N LEU A 142 -21.68 -30.69 28.68
CA LEU A 142 -21.75 -29.48 29.52
C LEU A 142 -22.53 -28.33 28.87
N LEU A 143 -22.59 -28.27 27.53
CA LEU A 143 -23.19 -27.15 26.79
C LEU A 143 -24.66 -27.37 26.39
N LYS A 144 -25.20 -28.58 26.61
CA LYS A 144 -26.62 -28.92 26.39
C LYS A 144 -27.50 -28.44 27.53
#